data_AF-I6YX27-F1
#
_entry.id   AF-I6YX27-F1
#
_cell.length_a   1.000
_cell.length_b   1.000
_cell.length_c   1.000
_cell.angle_alpha   90.00
_cell.angle_beta   90.00
_cell.angle_gamma   90.00
#
_symmetry.space_group_name_H-M   'P 1'
#
loop_
_entity.id
_entity.type
_entity.pdbx_description
1 polymer ?
#
loop_
_entity_poly.entity_id
_entity_poly.type
_entity_poly.pdbx_seq_one_letter_code
_entity_poly.pdbx_strand_id
1 'polypeptide(L)' 'MAEQIVKKTTFYKIYRCRECGWRGYMSTIVLASESIKAVLVYGILILFTAYFVRLLIGRFIAN' A
#
# COMPACT_ATOMS: atom_id res chain seq x y z
N MET A 1 -15.56 -24.11 -3.31
CA MET A 1 -14.08 -24.18 -3.45
C MET A 1 -13.51 -22.96 -4.19
N ALA A 2 -14.06 -22.54 -5.33
CA ALA A 2 -13.61 -21.34 -6.05
C ALA A 2 -13.67 -20.03 -5.23
N GLU A 3 -14.66 -19.88 -4.34
CA GLU A 3 -14.82 -18.68 -3.49
C GLU A 3 -13.65 -18.44 -2.50
N GLN A 4 -12.93 -19.48 -2.10
CA GLN A 4 -11.78 -19.34 -1.20
C GLN A 4 -10.53 -18.84 -1.93
N ILE A 5 -10.43 -19.13 -3.23
CA ILE A 5 -9.31 -18.72 -4.08
C ILE A 5 -9.39 -17.22 -4.33
N VAL A 6 -10.57 -16.72 -4.72
CA VAL A 6 -10.81 -15.28 -4.96
C VAL A 6 -10.51 -14.44 -3.70
N LYS A 7 -10.84 -14.95 -2.50
CA LYS A 7 -10.52 -14.29 -1.22
C LYS A 7 -9.01 -14.18 -0.93
N LYS A 8 -8.18 -15.07 -1.48
CA LYS A 8 -6.73 -15.10 -1.24
C LYS A 8 -5.92 -14.40 -2.33
N THR A 9 -6.41 -14.39 -3.56
CA THR A 9 -5.66 -13.87 -4.72
C THR A 9 -6.10 -12.49 -5.16
N THR A 10 -7.30 -12.04 -4.79
CA THR A 10 -7.82 -10.74 -5.24
C THR A 10 -8.10 -9.81 -4.07
N PHE A 11 -7.96 -8.51 -4.32
CA PHE A 11 -8.27 -7.46 -3.35
C PHE A 11 -9.78 -7.24 -3.16
N TYR A 12 -10.61 -8.25 -3.42
CA TYR A 12 -12.05 -8.18 -3.25
C TYR A 12 -12.47 -9.12 -2.12
N LYS A 13 -13.11 -8.57 -1.09
CA LYS A 13 -13.80 -9.37 -0.08
C LYS A 13 -15.22 -9.63 -0.53
N ILE A 14 -15.71 -10.84 -0.29
CA ILE A 14 -17.13 -11.15 -0.43
C ILE A 14 -17.89 -10.29 0.58
N TYR A 15 -18.76 -9.43 0.07
CA TYR A 15 -19.61 -8.55 0.84
C TYR A 15 -21.05 -9.05 0.78
N ARG A 16 -21.73 -8.99 1.92
CA ARG A 16 -23.16 -9.33 2.03
C ARG A 16 -23.90 -8.11 2.54
N CYS A 17 -24.83 -7.62 1.73
CA CYS A 17 -25.67 -6.50 2.15
C CYS A 17 -26.54 -6.93 3.34
N ARG A 18 -26.56 -6.12 4.40
CA ARG A 18 -27.34 -6.39 5.61
C ARG A 18 -28.84 -6.10 5.43
N GLU A 19 -29.20 -5.25 4.48
CA GLU A 19 -30.59 -4.82 4.26
C GLU A 19 -31.34 -5.74 3.29
N CYS A 20 -30.70 -6.12 2.16
CA CYS A 20 -31.35 -6.91 1.10
C CYS A 20 -30.77 -8.31 0.90
N GLY A 21 -29.76 -8.72 1.69
CA GLY A 21 -29.18 -10.06 1.65
C GLY A 21 -28.35 -10.39 0.40
N TRP A 22 -28.28 -9.47 -0.57
CA TRP A 22 -27.49 -9.62 -1.81
C TRP A 22 -26.02 -9.91 -1.51
N ARG A 23 -25.44 -10.85 -2.28
CA ARG A 23 -24.02 -11.19 -2.24
C ARG A 23 -23.31 -10.52 -3.40
N GLY A 24 -22.27 -9.76 -3.09
CA GLY A 24 -21.42 -9.10 -4.07
C GLY A 24 -19.95 -9.15 -3.66
N TYR A 25 -19.12 -8.51 -4.45
CA TYR A 25 -17.70 -8.35 -4.17
C TYR A 25 -17.43 -6.88 -3.86
N MET A 26 -16.81 -6.60 -2.72
CA MET A 26 -16.41 -5.25 -2.32
C MET A 26 -14.90 -5.17 -2.32
N SER A 27 -14.35 -4.13 -2.95
CA SER A 27 -12.92 -3.88 -2.94
C SER A 27 -12.44 -3.62 -1.51
N THR A 28 -11.40 -4.33 -1.10
CA THR A 28 -10.71 -4.12 0.18
C THR A 28 -9.69 -3.01 0.14
N ILE A 29 -9.27 -2.60 -1.05
CA ILE A 29 -8.44 -1.42 -1.21
C ILE A 29 -9.38 -0.21 -1.10
N VAL A 30 -9.66 0.17 0.13
CA VAL A 30 -10.12 1.53 0.44
C VAL A 30 -8.83 2.31 0.64
N LEU A 31 -8.35 3.00 -0.39
CA LEU A 31 -7.32 4.02 -0.23
C LEU A 31 -7.91 5.10 0.67
N ALA A 32 -7.76 4.95 1.98
CA ALA A 32 -8.06 6.01 2.91
C ALA A 32 -7.08 7.15 2.58
N SER A 33 -7.61 8.37 2.46
CA SER A 33 -6.80 9.59 2.26
C SER A 33 -5.68 9.71 3.30
N GLU A 34 -5.90 9.19 4.51
CA GLU A 34 -4.92 9.08 5.58
C GLU A 34 -3.74 8.13 5.24
N SER A 35 -3.99 7.05 4.51
CA SER A 35 -2.94 6.12 4.07
C SER A 35 -1.99 6.74 3.04
N ILE A 36 -2.47 7.68 2.22
CA ILE A 36 -1.65 8.36 1.21
C ILE A 36 -0.64 9.30 1.88
N LYS A 37 -1.05 10.02 2.93
CA LYS A 37 -0.16 10.91 3.70
C LYS A 37 1.00 10.13 4.31
N ALA A 38 0.72 8.97 4.91
CA ALA A 38 1.75 8.11 5.49
C ALA A 38 2.76 7.65 4.42
N VAL A 39 2.27 7.15 3.27
CA VAL A 39 3.13 6.72 2.15
C VAL A 39 4.01 7.86 1.65
N LEU A 40 3.47 9.08 1.54
CA LEU A 40 4.21 10.25 1.10
C LEU A 40 5.30 10.66 2.10
N VAL A 41 5.00 10.66 3.40
CA VAL A 41 5.98 10.98 4.46
C VAL A 41 7.13 9.97 4.45
N TYR A 42 6.84 8.67 4.42
CA TYR A 42 7.88 7.64 4.36
C TYR A 42 8.68 7.70 3.05
N GLY A 43 8.02 8.00 1.93
CA GLY A 43 8.69 8.17 0.64
C GLY A 43 9.73 9.30 0.65
N ILE A 44 9.39 10.46 1.23
CA ILE A 44 10.32 11.58 1.39
C ILE A 44 11.51 11.19 2.29
N LEU A 45 11.24 10.50 3.39
CA LEU A 45 12.27 10.05 4.34
C LEU A 45 13.30 9.12 3.68
N ILE A 46 12.84 8.20 2.83
CA ILE A 46 13.71 7.30 2.07
C ILE A 46 14.55 8.08 1.04
N LEU A 47 13.94 9.02 0.31
CA LEU A 47 14.68 9.84 -0.65
C LEU A 47 15.75 10.70 0.02
N PHE A 48 15.42 11.28 1.17
CA PHE A 48 16.35 12.10 1.95
C PHE A 48 17.53 11.25 2.43
N THR A 49 17.28 10.10 3.03
CA THR A 49 18.34 9.20 3.50
C THR A 49 19.22 8.69 2.35
N ALA A 50 18.62 8.29 1.22
CA ALA A 50 19.36 7.87 0.03
C ALA A 50 20.25 8.99 -0.53
N TYR A 51 19.75 10.23 -0.57
CA TYR A 51 20.51 11.39 -1.02
C TYR A 51 21.72 11.67 -0.11
N PHE A 52 21.53 11.65 1.21
CA PHE A 52 22.63 11.85 2.18
C PHE A 52 23.68 10.75 2.09
N VAL A 53 23.27 9.49 1.99
CA VAL A 53 24.20 8.36 1.81
C VAL A 53 25.03 8.54 0.54
N ARG A 54 24.40 8.95 -0.58
CA ARG A 54 25.10 9.22 -1.83
C ARG A 54 26.12 10.37 -1.69
N LEU A 55 25.76 11.45 -1.00
CA LEU A 55 26.66 12.56 -0.71
C LEU A 55 27.86 12.12 0.13
N LEU A 56 27.62 11.33 1.17
CA LEU A 56 28.67 10.84 2.07
C LEU A 56 29.64 9.93 1.31
N ILE A 57 29.12 8.93 0.57
CA ILE A 57 29.95 8.04 -0.23
C ILE A 57 30.76 8.83 -1.26
N GLY A 58 30.15 9.80 -1.95
CA GLY A 58 30.86 10.66 -2.89
C GLY A 58 32.00 11.46 -2.25
N ARG A 59 31.80 11.94 -1.02
CA ARG A 59 32.83 12.66 -0.26
C ARG A 59 33.98 11.76 0.20
N PHE A 60 33.70 10.52 0.58
CA PHE A 60 34.73 9.54 0.97
C PHE A 60 35.49 8.95 -0.21
N ILE A 61 34.90 8.88 -1.40
CA ILE A 61 35.59 8.40 -2.60
C ILE A 61 36.46 9.49 -3.23
N ALA A 62 36.04 10.75 -3.15
CA ALA A 62 36.75 11.88 -3.76
C ALA A 62 37.93 12.42 -2.93
N ASN A 63 38.14 11.92 -1.72
CA ASN A 63 39.20 12.35 -0.80
C ASN A 63 40.03 11.16 -0.33
#